data_AF-A0A737Y6N7-F1
#
_entry.id   AF-A0A737Y6N7-F1
#
_cell.length_a   1.000
_cell.length_b   1.000
_cell.length_c   1.000
_cell.angle_alpha   90.00
_cell.angle_beta   90.00
_cell.angle_gamma   90.00
#
_symmetry.space_group_name_H-M   'P 1'
#
loop_
_entity.id
_entity.type
_entity.pdbx_description
1 polymer ?
#
loop_
_entity_poly.entity_id
_entity_poly.type
_entity_poly.pdbx_seq_one_letter_code
_entity_poly.pdbx_strand_id
1 'polypeptide(L)'
;MSCNHVIPPLLLSVLLSLSARAGMVVYTDHVHPPSGVTGDTRVVWLDAPEQLQQSLFVTLTSDPGEAERRAQAVLHSAGWEKKQTELAQAYRGLLQAWSLGLQ
;
A
#
# COMPACT_ATOMS: atom_id res chain seq x y z
N MET A 1 -19.38 -32.16 -37.64
CA MET A 1 -19.28 -30.92 -36.83
C MET A 1 -17.99 -30.99 -36.02
N SER A 2 -16.94 -30.33 -36.49
CA SER A 2 -15.74 -30.03 -35.69
C SER A 2 -15.04 -28.86 -36.34
N CYS A 3 -15.24 -27.67 -35.77
CA CYS A 3 -14.44 -26.50 -36.09
C CYS A 3 -13.10 -26.64 -35.37
N ASN A 4 -12.03 -26.90 -36.12
CA ASN A 4 -10.67 -26.74 -35.61
C ASN A 4 -10.41 -25.24 -35.46
N HIS A 5 -10.31 -24.76 -34.22
CA HIS A 5 -9.79 -23.43 -33.92
C HIS A 5 -8.28 -23.43 -34.15
N VAL A 6 -7.86 -23.28 -35.40
CA VAL A 6 -6.47 -22.99 -35.74
C VAL A 6 -6.25 -21.52 -35.41
N ILE A 7 -5.67 -21.25 -34.24
CA ILE A 7 -5.24 -19.90 -33.86
C ILE A 7 -4.21 -19.45 -34.91
N PRO A 8 -4.45 -18.38 -35.67
CA PRO A 8 -3.54 -17.98 -36.74
C PRO A 8 -2.19 -17.53 -36.16
N PRO A 9 -1.06 -17.87 -36.81
CA PRO A 9 0.29 -17.65 -36.27
C PRO A 9 0.63 -16.17 -36.01
N LEU A 10 -0.08 -15.24 -36.66
CA LEU A 10 0.00 -13.79 -36.42
C LEU A 10 -0.42 -13.40 -35.00
N LEU A 11 -1.38 -14.10 -34.40
CA LEU A 11 -1.85 -13.85 -33.04
C LEU A 11 -0.81 -14.27 -31.98
N LEU A 12 -0.03 -15.32 -32.25
CA LEU A 12 1.03 -15.79 -31.37
C LEU A 12 2.21 -14.80 -31.31
N SER A 13 2.59 -14.23 -32.47
CA SER A 13 3.70 -13.28 -32.58
C SER A 13 3.44 -11.95 -31.86
N VAL A 14 2.20 -11.45 -31.88
CA VAL A 14 1.80 -10.23 -31.16
C VAL A 14 1.87 -10.41 -29.64
N LEU A 15 1.49 -11.59 -29.13
CA LEU A 15 1.56 -11.91 -27.69
C LEU A 15 3.01 -12.00 -27.17
N LEU A 16 3.94 -12.51 -27.99
CA LEU A 16 5.37 -12.62 -27.65
C LEU A 16 6.11 -11.27 -27.64
N SER A 17 5.51 -10.22 -28.23
CA SER A 17 6.11 -8.88 -28.33
C SER A 17 5.83 -8.01 -27.10
N LEU A 18 5.05 -8.52 -26.14
CA LEU A 18 4.72 -7.80 -24.92
C LEU A 18 5.92 -7.85 -23.96
N SER A 19 6.76 -6.82 -23.99
CA SER A 19 7.88 -6.68 -23.05
C SER A 19 7.36 -6.74 -21.61
N ALA A 20 7.72 -7.80 -20.88
CA ALA A 20 7.44 -7.90 -19.45
C ALA A 20 8.30 -6.86 -18.70
N ARG A 21 7.68 -5.77 -18.23
CA ARG A 21 8.33 -4.86 -17.27
C ARG A 21 8.18 -5.47 -15.88
N ALA A 22 9.30 -5.87 -15.28
CA ALA A 22 9.32 -6.28 -13.88
C ALA A 22 9.25 -5.02 -12.99
N GLY A 23 8.10 -4.80 -12.34
CA GLY A 23 7.99 -3.80 -11.29
C GLY A 23 8.64 -4.31 -10.00
N MET A 24 9.51 -3.50 -9.39
CA MET A 24 10.12 -3.81 -8.10
C MET A 24 9.28 -3.21 -6.97
N VAL A 25 9.07 -3.97 -5.89
CA VAL A 25 8.49 -3.46 -4.64
C VAL A 25 9.52 -3.63 -3.53
N VAL A 26 9.86 -2.54 -2.85
CA VAL A 26 10.75 -2.52 -1.70
C VAL A 26 9.91 -2.38 -0.44
N TYR A 27 10.01 -3.34 0.46
CA TYR A 27 9.39 -3.30 1.79
C TYR A 27 10.46 -2.91 2.80
N THR A 28 10.23 -1.83 3.54
CA THR A 28 11.19 -1.32 4.53
C THR A 28 10.49 -0.44 5.56
N ASP A 29 11.20 0.10 6.53
CA ASP A 29 10.69 1.06 7.53
C ASP A 29 11.46 2.39 7.44
N HIS A 30 10.97 3.43 8.13
CA HIS A 30 11.62 4.74 8.10
C HIS A 30 12.99 4.77 8.81
N VAL A 31 13.33 3.76 9.62
CA VAL A 31 14.66 3.62 10.24
C VAL A 31 15.69 3.12 9.22
N HIS A 32 15.24 2.37 8.21
CA HIS A 32 16.05 1.78 7.15
C HIS A 32 15.59 2.28 5.76
N PRO A 33 15.72 3.59 5.46
CA PRO A 33 15.27 4.13 4.19
C PRO A 33 16.01 3.48 3.01
N PRO A 34 15.32 3.14 1.93
CA PRO A 34 15.92 2.39 0.82
C PRO A 34 16.82 3.31 -0.01
N SER A 35 18.02 2.86 -0.31
CA SER A 35 18.94 3.54 -1.23
C SER A 35 18.74 3.08 -2.68
N GLY A 36 18.91 3.98 -3.65
CA GLY A 36 18.93 3.59 -5.07
C GLY A 36 17.57 3.20 -5.65
N VAL A 37 16.47 3.69 -5.07
CA VAL A 37 15.13 3.57 -5.66
C VAL A 37 15.11 4.31 -7.00
N THR A 38 14.79 3.59 -8.08
CA THR A 38 14.74 4.12 -9.44
C THR A 38 13.39 3.84 -10.09
N GLY A 39 13.04 4.64 -11.11
CA GLY A 39 11.95 4.36 -12.06
C GLY A 39 10.65 3.88 -11.41
N ASP A 40 10.21 2.68 -11.80
CA ASP A 40 8.92 2.08 -11.44
C ASP A 40 8.93 1.37 -10.07
N THR A 41 9.94 1.62 -9.22
CA THR A 41 10.06 0.98 -7.92
C THR A 41 9.04 1.54 -6.93
N ARG A 42 8.16 0.68 -6.43
CA ARG A 42 7.22 1.03 -5.35
C ARG A 42 7.86 0.77 -3.99
N VAL A 43 7.83 1.75 -3.09
CA VAL A 43 8.23 1.55 -1.69
C VAL A 43 7.00 1.36 -0.82
N VAL A 44 7.03 0.34 0.03
CA VAL A 44 6.03 0.07 1.07
C VAL A 44 6.71 0.23 2.43
N TRP A 45 6.30 1.26 3.17
CA TRP A 45 6.77 1.52 4.52
C TRP A 45 5.96 0.67 5.51
N LEU A 46 6.62 -0.27 6.18
CA LEU A 46 6.02 -1.24 7.09
C LEU A 46 5.53 -0.61 8.39
N ASP A 47 6.15 0.50 8.79
CA ASP A 47 5.79 1.32 9.95
C ASP A 47 4.81 2.47 9.61
N ALA A 48 4.38 2.59 8.34
CA ALA A 48 3.42 3.63 7.94
C ALA A 48 2.10 3.62 8.72
N PRO A 49 1.48 2.46 9.06
CA PRO A 49 0.26 2.47 9.88
C PRO A 49 0.49 3.16 11.23
N GLU A 50 1.59 2.83 11.90
CA GLU A 50 1.92 3.40 13.21
C GLU A 50 2.24 4.89 13.11
N GLN A 51 3.07 5.31 12.15
CA GLN A 51 3.36 6.72 11.90
C GLN A 51 2.08 7.53 11.62
N LEU A 52 1.17 6.99 10.80
CA LEU A 52 -0.10 7.64 10.50
C LEU A 52 -1.00 7.73 11.73
N GLN A 53 -1.13 6.64 12.51
CA GLN A 53 -1.94 6.65 13.74
C GLN A 53 -1.40 7.64 14.77
N GLN A 54 -0.09 7.68 14.97
CA GLN A 54 0.57 8.65 15.87
C GLN A 54 0.37 10.10 15.39
N SER A 55 0.37 10.33 14.06
CA SER A 55 0.08 11.65 13.49
C SER A 55 -1.39 12.07 13.63
N LEU A 56 -2.31 11.10 13.60
CA LEU A 56 -3.76 11.34 13.69
C LEU A 56 -4.21 11.57 15.12
N PHE A 57 -3.75 10.71 16.02
CA PHE A 57 -4.10 10.71 17.42
C PHE A 57 -2.85 11.00 18.24
N VAL A 58 -2.33 12.23 18.10
CA VAL A 58 -1.25 12.74 18.97
C VAL A 58 -1.57 12.35 20.39
N THR A 59 -0.62 11.66 21.05
CA THR A 59 -0.74 11.01 22.38
C THR A 59 -2.06 11.35 23.07
N LEU A 60 -3.06 10.49 22.87
CA LEU A 60 -4.32 10.59 23.59
C LEU A 60 -3.98 10.57 25.09
N THR A 61 -4.60 11.47 25.84
CA THR A 61 -4.37 11.53 27.29
C THR A 61 -4.87 10.25 27.96
N SER A 62 -4.36 9.95 29.15
CA SER A 62 -4.86 8.82 29.96
C SER A 62 -6.26 9.06 30.53
N ASP A 63 -6.76 10.30 30.52
CA ASP A 63 -8.15 10.61 30.86
C ASP A 63 -9.10 10.15 29.74
N PRO A 64 -10.00 9.18 29.98
CA PRO A 64 -10.83 8.61 28.92
C PRO A 64 -11.75 9.62 28.24
N GLY A 65 -12.31 10.58 29.00
CA GLY A 65 -13.25 11.57 28.45
C GLY A 65 -12.58 12.60 27.55
N GLU A 66 -11.39 13.08 27.92
CA GLU A 66 -10.58 13.96 27.08
C GLU A 66 -9.99 13.20 25.88
N ALA A 67 -9.60 11.92 26.05
CA ALA A 67 -9.16 11.08 24.94
C ALA A 67 -10.26 10.90 23.88
N GLU A 68 -11.48 10.58 24.31
CA GLU A 68 -12.63 10.46 23.42
C GLU A 68 -12.89 11.77 22.69
N ARG A 69 -12.95 12.91 23.40
CA ARG A 69 -13.19 14.21 22.77
C ARG A 69 -12.14 14.55 21.71
N ARG A 70 -10.86 14.25 21.98
CA ARG A 70 -9.77 14.46 21.00
C ARG A 70 -9.92 13.55 19.79
N ALA A 71 -10.23 12.27 20.00
CA ALA A 71 -10.45 11.34 18.91
C ALA A 71 -11.62 11.79 18.04
N GLN A 72 -12.76 12.17 18.63
CA GLN A 72 -13.92 12.69 17.93
C GLN A 72 -13.56 13.95 17.11
N ALA A 73 -12.79 14.88 17.67
CA ALA A 73 -12.36 16.08 16.95
C ALA A 73 -11.54 15.74 15.68
N VAL A 74 -10.69 14.71 15.75
CA VAL A 74 -9.91 14.23 14.60
C VAL A 74 -10.84 13.58 13.56
N LEU A 75 -11.75 12.69 13.99
CA LEU A 75 -12.69 11.97 13.11
C LEU A 75 -13.66 12.91 12.39
N HIS A 76 -14.03 14.03 13.03
CA HIS A 76 -14.92 15.04 12.45
C HIS A 76 -14.19 16.16 11.72
N SER A 77 -12.86 16.09 11.59
CA SER A 77 -12.09 17.08 10.85
C SER A 77 -12.31 16.95 9.33
N ALA A 78 -12.18 18.06 8.60
CA ALA A 78 -12.34 18.07 7.15
C ALA A 78 -11.31 17.19 6.40
N GLY A 79 -10.18 16.86 7.03
CA GLY A 79 -9.13 16.01 6.45
C GLY A 79 -9.31 14.51 6.71
N TRP A 80 -10.31 14.11 7.51
CA TRP A 80 -10.45 12.75 8.01
C TRP A 80 -10.56 11.70 6.89
N GLU A 81 -11.37 11.94 5.86
CA GLU A 81 -11.60 10.96 4.78
C GLU A 81 -10.30 10.59 4.05
N LYS A 82 -9.48 11.59 3.74
CA LYS A 82 -8.16 11.38 3.13
C LYS A 82 -7.27 10.56 4.05
N LYS A 83 -7.26 10.90 5.35
CA LYS A 83 -6.46 10.21 6.36
C LYS A 83 -6.89 8.76 6.59
N GLN A 84 -8.18 8.50 6.59
CA GLN A 84 -8.73 7.15 6.65
C GLN A 84 -8.30 6.32 5.43
N THR A 85 -8.27 6.93 4.25
CA THR A 85 -7.82 6.28 3.01
C THR A 85 -6.32 5.97 3.05
N GLU A 86 -5.49 6.92 3.49
CA GLU A 86 -4.05 6.73 3.70
C GLU A 86 -3.79 5.58 4.68
N LEU A 87 -4.51 5.55 5.80
CA LEU A 87 -4.38 4.50 6.81
C LEU A 87 -4.77 3.12 6.27
N ALA A 88 -5.91 3.03 5.57
CA ALA A 88 -6.35 1.78 4.94
C ALA A 88 -5.35 1.28 3.89
N GLN A 89 -4.72 2.19 3.14
CA GLN A 89 -3.68 1.83 2.18
C GLN A 89 -2.40 1.33 2.85
N ALA A 90 -1.98 1.97 3.95
CA ALA A 90 -0.83 1.53 4.72
C ALA A 90 -1.02 0.10 5.26
N TYR A 91 -2.19 -0.19 5.84
CA TYR A 91 -2.53 -1.54 6.30
C TYR A 91 -2.54 -2.57 5.18
N ARG A 92 -3.08 -2.25 4.00
CA ARG A 92 -3.00 -3.15 2.83
C ARG A 92 -1.56 -3.47 2.44
N GLY A 93 -0.66 -2.48 2.51
CA GLY A 93 0.77 -2.68 2.25
C GLY A 93 1.42 -3.63 3.26
N LEU A 94 1.13 -3.44 4.55
CA LEU A 94 1.63 -4.30 5.63
C LEU A 94 1.11 -5.75 5.48
N LEU A 95 -0.19 -5.92 5.25
CA LEU A 95 -0.81 -7.24 5.03
C LEU A 95 -0.23 -7.94 3.79
N GLN A 96 0.06 -7.18 2.73
CA GLN A 96 0.73 -7.72 1.54
C GLN A 96 2.13 -8.25 1.90
N ALA A 97 2.92 -7.51 2.68
CA ALA A 97 4.22 -7.96 3.15
C ALA A 97 4.14 -9.27 3.94
N TRP A 98 3.18 -9.36 4.87
CA TRP A 98 2.93 -10.60 5.64
C TRP A 98 2.50 -11.77 4.75
N SER A 99 1.69 -11.53 3.72
CA SER A 99 1.30 -12.58 2.76
C SER A 99 2.48 -13.15 1.98
N LEU A 100 3.58 -12.38 1.89
CA LEU A 100 4.84 -12.80 1.28
C LEU A 100 5.81 -13.44 2.30
N GLY A 101 5.40 -13.56 3.57
CA GLY A 101 6.19 -14.14 4.65
C GLY A 101 7.22 -13.20 5.26
N LEU A 102 7.13 -11.88 4.99
CA LEU A 102 7.95 -10.88 5.67
C LEU A 102 7.45 -10.68 7.10
N GLN A 103 8.36 -10.62 8.08
CA GLN A 103 8.06 -10.51 9.51
C GLN A 103 9.05 -9.57 10.17
#